data_AF-A0A9D8C7R5-F1
#
_entry.id   AF-A0A9D8C7R5-F1
#
_cell.length_a   1.000
_cell.length_b   1.000
_cell.length_c   1.000
_cell.angle_alpha   90.00
_cell.angle_beta   90.00
_cell.angle_gamma   90.00
#
_symmetry.space_group_name_H-M   'P 1'
#
loop_
_entity.id
_entity.type
_entity.pdbx_description
1 polymer ?
#
loop_
_entity_poly.entity_id
_entity_poly.type
_entity_poly.pdbx_seq_one_letter_code
_entity_poly.pdbx_strand_id
1 'polypeptide(L)'
;AEAALAAGLRLVAANVSDELLRRAMRDRASLDAAFVARTRLDTPLPDTERRTLERELVAMHCGTTGPVIEMMITAQRVRDAAFADALVTRDEGARTGVAGTGGAGDGAVLIAGTGHARSDRGVPWVLRLMRPAAPVASVGMLETAAALTRPADYAAAFGAPEARTPFDYLWFTSGGGSGRDVDPCR
;
A
#
# COMPACT_ATOMS: atom_id res chain seq x y z
N ALA A 1 -1.81 17.78 -4.81
CA ALA A 1 -1.07 17.76 -6.10
C ALA A 1 -0.34 19.07 -6.37
N GLU A 2 -0.95 20.23 -6.04
CA GLU A 2 -0.38 21.56 -6.26
C GLU A 2 1.04 21.74 -5.72
N ALA A 3 1.32 21.34 -4.46
CA ALA A 3 2.65 21.44 -3.88
C ALA A 3 3.73 20.69 -4.70
N ALA A 4 3.42 19.50 -5.21
CA ALA A 4 4.33 18.73 -6.04
C ALA A 4 4.56 19.40 -7.41
N LEU A 5 3.49 19.92 -8.03
CA LEU A 5 3.58 20.63 -9.31
C LEU A 5 4.34 21.95 -9.18
N ALA A 6 4.10 22.70 -8.11
CA ALA A 6 4.82 23.94 -7.78
C ALA A 6 6.32 23.69 -7.55
N ALA A 7 6.66 22.53 -6.98
CA ALA A 7 8.04 22.08 -6.80
C ALA A 7 8.65 21.43 -8.06
N GLY A 8 7.94 21.40 -9.19
CA GLY A 8 8.43 20.79 -10.45
C GLY A 8 8.55 19.26 -10.38
N LEU A 9 7.90 18.60 -9.42
CA LEU A 9 7.91 17.15 -9.27
C LEU A 9 6.97 16.49 -10.28
N ARG A 10 7.40 15.35 -10.81
CA ARG A 10 6.58 14.54 -11.72
C ARG A 10 5.49 13.81 -10.95
N LEU A 11 4.24 14.02 -11.36
CA LEU A 11 3.11 13.20 -10.91
C LEU A 11 3.00 11.93 -11.75
N VAL A 12 2.85 10.78 -11.09
CA VAL A 12 2.74 9.47 -11.74
C VAL A 12 1.50 8.75 -11.20
N ALA A 13 0.62 8.34 -12.12
CA ALA A 13 -0.43 7.37 -11.78
C ALA A 13 0.23 5.99 -11.64
N ALA A 14 0.32 5.51 -10.40
CA ALA A 14 1.04 4.27 -10.07
C ALA A 14 0.15 3.02 -10.13
N ASN A 15 -1.17 3.18 -10.22
CA ASN A 15 -2.10 2.06 -10.18
C ASN A 15 -2.17 1.32 -11.52
N VAL A 16 -2.60 0.05 -11.49
CA VAL A 16 -2.98 -0.69 -12.69
C VAL A 16 -4.28 -0.14 -13.30
N SER A 17 -4.50 -0.39 -14.59
CA SER A 17 -5.79 -0.12 -15.21
C SER A 17 -6.88 -1.06 -14.68
N ASP A 18 -8.13 -0.60 -14.66
CA ASP A 18 -9.28 -1.42 -14.25
C ASP A 18 -9.39 -2.70 -15.07
N GLU A 19 -9.07 -2.62 -16.36
CA GLU A 19 -9.11 -3.78 -17.24
C GLU A 19 -8.06 -4.82 -16.87
N LEU A 20 -6.81 -4.39 -16.60
CA LEU A 20 -5.77 -5.31 -16.16
C LEU A 20 -6.14 -5.95 -14.82
N LEU A 21 -6.67 -5.16 -13.88
CA LEU A 21 -7.08 -5.65 -12.58
C LEU A 21 -8.23 -6.66 -12.67
N ARG A 22 -9.25 -6.39 -13.50
CA ARG A 22 -10.37 -7.31 -13.74
C ARG A 22 -9.90 -8.64 -14.32
N ARG A 23 -8.94 -8.63 -15.25
CA ARG A 23 -8.35 -9.86 -15.79
C ARG A 23 -7.57 -10.61 -14.73
N ALA A 24 -6.71 -9.92 -13.97
CA ALA A 24 -5.90 -10.52 -12.93
C ALA A 24 -6.72 -11.17 -11.80
N MET A 25 -7.86 -10.57 -11.42
CA MET A 25 -8.77 -11.14 -10.43
C MET A 25 -9.43 -12.44 -10.88
N ARG A 26 -9.67 -12.62 -12.19
CA ARG A 26 -10.25 -13.85 -12.75
C ARG A 26 -9.20 -14.92 -12.99
N ASP A 27 -8.08 -14.50 -13.55
CA ASP A 27 -6.96 -15.37 -13.86
C ASP A 27 -5.65 -14.61 -13.67
N ARG A 28 -4.92 -14.97 -12.62
CA ARG A 28 -3.63 -14.36 -12.31
C ARG A 28 -2.54 -14.73 -13.33
N ALA A 29 -2.68 -15.85 -14.03
CA ALA A 29 -1.75 -16.23 -15.10
C ALA A 29 -1.87 -15.31 -16.33
N SER A 30 -2.94 -14.51 -16.43
CA SER A 30 -3.09 -13.48 -17.46
C SER A 30 -2.15 -12.27 -17.31
N LEU A 31 -1.47 -12.15 -16.17
CA LEU A 31 -0.47 -11.11 -15.94
C LEU A 31 0.79 -11.36 -16.76
N ASP A 32 1.41 -10.28 -17.23
CA ASP A 32 2.72 -10.32 -17.89
C ASP A 32 3.76 -11.01 -16.99
N ALA A 33 4.43 -12.04 -17.52
CA ALA A 33 5.39 -12.83 -16.75
C ALA A 33 6.58 -11.98 -16.27
N ALA A 34 7.01 -11.00 -17.07
CA ALA A 34 8.06 -10.08 -16.66
C ALA A 34 7.61 -9.17 -15.50
N PHE A 35 6.33 -8.78 -15.45
CA PHE A 35 5.76 -8.03 -14.33
C PHE A 35 5.71 -8.87 -13.06
N VAL A 36 5.24 -10.10 -13.16
CA VAL A 36 5.19 -11.02 -12.01
C VAL A 36 6.60 -11.24 -11.44
N ALA A 37 7.58 -11.52 -12.30
CA ALA A 37 8.96 -11.76 -11.89
C ALA A 37 9.62 -10.52 -11.29
N ARG A 38 9.52 -9.35 -11.93
CA ARG A 38 10.20 -8.13 -11.44
C ARG A 38 9.62 -7.59 -10.13
N THR A 39 8.32 -7.77 -9.90
CA THR A 39 7.63 -7.34 -8.68
C THR A 39 7.56 -8.42 -7.60
N ARG A 40 8.05 -9.63 -7.89
CA ARG A 40 8.01 -10.77 -6.96
C ARG A 40 6.59 -11.12 -6.51
N LEU A 41 5.59 -10.84 -7.35
CA LEU A 41 4.18 -11.02 -7.03
C LEU A 41 3.86 -12.50 -6.70
N ASP A 42 4.58 -13.43 -7.31
CA ASP A 42 4.55 -14.88 -7.06
C ASP A 42 4.96 -15.29 -5.64
N THR A 43 5.74 -14.45 -4.94
CA THR A 43 6.10 -14.69 -3.54
C THR A 43 4.84 -14.65 -2.68
N PRO A 44 4.49 -15.70 -1.92
CA PRO A 44 3.31 -15.69 -1.05
C PRO A 44 3.48 -14.66 0.07
N LEU A 45 2.36 -14.06 0.52
CA LEU A 45 2.37 -13.29 1.76
C LEU A 45 2.66 -14.23 2.94
N PRO A 46 3.30 -13.73 4.02
CA PRO A 46 3.34 -14.46 5.28
C PRO A 46 1.92 -14.86 5.71
N ASP A 47 1.75 -16.08 6.23
CA ASP A 47 0.42 -16.62 6.55
C ASP A 47 -0.37 -15.74 7.53
N THR A 48 0.33 -15.10 8.48
CA THR A 48 -0.27 -14.13 9.41
C THR A 48 -0.89 -12.97 8.66
N GLU A 49 -0.13 -12.38 7.73
CA GLU A 49 -0.53 -11.21 6.95
C GLU A 49 -1.61 -11.54 5.93
N ARG A 50 -1.54 -12.72 5.33
CA ARG A 50 -2.61 -13.23 4.47
C ARG A 50 -3.93 -13.32 5.23
N ARG A 51 -3.94 -13.93 6.42
CA ARG A 51 -5.14 -14.05 7.26
C ARG A 51 -5.63 -12.69 7.78
N THR A 52 -4.71 -11.77 8.09
CA THR A 52 -5.07 -10.41 8.53
C THR A 52 -5.73 -9.63 7.40
N LEU A 53 -5.16 -9.66 6.19
CA LEU A 53 -5.78 -9.06 5.01
C LEU A 53 -7.16 -9.66 4.72
N GLU A 54 -7.31 -10.98 4.81
CA GLU A 54 -8.60 -11.65 4.62
C GLU A 54 -9.64 -11.15 5.62
N ARG A 55 -9.31 -11.12 6.92
CA ARG A 55 -10.23 -10.61 7.96
C ARG A 55 -10.62 -9.15 7.73
N GLU A 56 -9.66 -8.31 7.35
CA GLU A 56 -9.94 -6.91 7.03
C GLU A 56 -10.90 -6.78 5.84
N LEU A 57 -10.67 -7.55 4.76
CA LEU A 57 -11.54 -7.52 3.59
C LEU A 57 -12.94 -8.04 3.92
N VAL A 58 -13.06 -9.11 4.70
CA VAL A 58 -14.36 -9.62 5.18
C VAL A 58 -15.09 -8.55 5.98
N ALA A 59 -14.41 -7.87 6.92
CA ALA A 59 -15.00 -6.82 7.74
C ALA A 59 -15.44 -5.60 6.90
N MET A 60 -14.60 -5.14 5.96
CA MET A 60 -14.93 -4.03 5.06
C MET A 60 -16.05 -4.37 4.05
N HIS A 61 -16.33 -5.66 3.84
CA HIS A 61 -17.38 -6.14 2.93
C HIS A 61 -18.47 -6.90 3.69
N CYS A 62 -18.79 -6.45 4.91
CA CYS A 62 -19.98 -6.85 5.66
C CYS A 62 -20.12 -8.36 5.88
N GLY A 63 -19.01 -9.04 6.15
CA GLY A 63 -19.00 -10.49 6.37
C GLY A 63 -19.02 -11.32 5.09
N THR A 64 -18.85 -10.71 3.91
CA THR A 64 -18.70 -11.45 2.66
C THR A 64 -17.51 -12.39 2.75
N THR A 65 -17.69 -13.65 2.36
CA THR A 65 -16.64 -14.70 2.37
C THR A 65 -16.55 -15.42 1.02
N GLY A 66 -15.60 -16.34 0.90
CA GLY A 66 -15.48 -17.21 -0.27
C GLY A 66 -14.71 -16.58 -1.44
N PRO A 67 -14.97 -17.01 -2.70
CA PRO A 67 -14.17 -16.64 -3.87
C PRO A 67 -14.04 -15.13 -4.09
N VAL A 68 -15.04 -14.34 -3.69
CA VAL A 68 -15.00 -12.87 -3.82
C VAL A 68 -13.85 -12.27 -3.00
N ILE A 69 -13.62 -12.74 -1.77
CA ILE A 69 -12.51 -12.28 -0.94
C ILE A 69 -11.17 -12.68 -1.55
N GLU A 70 -11.05 -13.88 -2.11
CA GLU A 70 -9.84 -14.32 -2.81
C GLU A 70 -9.49 -13.44 -4.03
N MET A 71 -10.52 -13.05 -4.80
CA MET A 71 -10.34 -12.07 -5.88
C MET A 71 -9.88 -10.71 -5.34
N MET A 72 -10.45 -10.23 -4.23
CA MET A 72 -10.05 -8.97 -3.60
C MET A 72 -8.62 -9.02 -3.05
N ILE A 73 -8.20 -10.13 -2.45
CA ILE A 73 -6.82 -10.34 -2.02
C ILE A 73 -5.89 -10.24 -3.24
N THR A 74 -6.23 -10.93 -4.33
CA THR A 74 -5.48 -10.84 -5.59
C THR A 74 -5.40 -9.40 -6.08
N ALA A 75 -6.52 -8.66 -6.05
CA ALA A 75 -6.54 -7.26 -6.44
C ALA A 75 -5.60 -6.39 -5.60
N GLN A 76 -5.62 -6.54 -4.27
CA GLN A 76 -4.72 -5.79 -3.38
C GLN A 76 -3.25 -6.08 -3.70
N ARG A 77 -2.90 -7.37 -3.87
CA ARG A 77 -1.52 -7.77 -4.19
C ARG A 77 -1.03 -7.24 -5.54
N VAL A 78 -1.89 -7.23 -6.55
CA VAL A 78 -1.56 -6.68 -7.89
C VAL A 78 -1.35 -5.17 -7.83
N ARG A 79 -2.17 -4.45 -7.07
CA ARG A 79 -2.00 -3.00 -6.87
C ARG A 79 -0.69 -2.68 -6.15
N ASP A 80 -0.39 -3.39 -5.07
CA ASP A 80 0.86 -3.21 -4.33
C ASP A 80 2.10 -3.46 -5.20
N ALA A 81 2.05 -4.50 -6.04
CA ALA A 81 3.08 -4.78 -7.03
C ALA A 81 3.25 -3.65 -8.03
N ALA A 82 2.16 -3.10 -8.58
CA ALA A 82 2.22 -2.00 -9.54
C ALA A 82 2.71 -0.68 -8.91
N PHE A 83 2.27 -0.39 -7.68
CA PHE A 83 2.78 0.75 -6.92
C PHE A 83 4.29 0.67 -6.69
N ALA A 84 4.79 -0.50 -6.27
CA ALA A 84 6.22 -0.72 -6.10
C ALA A 84 6.99 -0.63 -7.43
N ASP A 85 6.47 -1.21 -8.52
CA ASP A 85 7.05 -1.14 -9.87
C ASP A 85 7.16 0.31 -10.36
N ALA A 86 6.12 1.12 -10.12
CA ALA A 86 6.12 2.53 -10.49
C ALA A 86 7.15 3.37 -9.70
N LEU A 87 7.38 3.04 -8.42
CA LEU A 87 8.41 3.69 -7.61
C LEU A 87 9.82 3.34 -8.12
N VAL A 88 10.09 2.05 -8.37
CA VAL A 88 11.41 1.56 -8.77
C VAL A 88 11.78 1.97 -10.20
N THR A 89 10.90 1.74 -11.17
CA THR A 89 11.20 2.02 -12.60
C THR A 89 11.42 3.51 -12.88
N ARG A 90 10.96 4.39 -11.99
CA ARG A 90 11.06 5.84 -12.16
C ARG A 90 12.20 6.45 -11.36
N ASP A 91 12.58 5.84 -10.25
CA ASP A 91 13.83 6.12 -9.56
C ASP A 91 15.05 5.87 -10.48
N GLU A 92 15.00 4.82 -11.31
CA GLU A 92 16.02 4.55 -12.34
C GLU A 92 16.04 5.57 -13.49
N GLY A 93 14.86 6.06 -13.91
CA GLY A 93 14.73 7.08 -14.95
C GLY A 93 15.04 8.52 -14.49
N ALA A 94 14.84 8.81 -13.20
CA ALA A 94 15.17 10.10 -12.60
C ALA A 94 16.70 10.25 -12.38
N ARG A 95 17.39 9.16 -12.02
CA ARG A 95 18.85 9.14 -11.86
C ARG A 95 19.63 9.25 -13.18
N THR A 96 19.01 8.95 -14.32
CA THR A 96 19.66 8.97 -15.64
C THR A 96 19.55 10.30 -16.39
N GLY A 97 19.04 11.37 -15.75
CA GLY A 97 19.31 12.75 -16.14
C GLY A 97 18.75 13.18 -17.50
N VAL A 98 17.50 13.61 -17.53
CA VAL A 98 17.13 14.74 -18.39
C VAL A 98 17.41 16.00 -17.58
N ALA A 99 18.58 16.60 -17.81
CA ALA A 99 18.94 17.90 -17.28
C ALA A 99 17.95 18.95 -17.80
N GLY A 100 16.91 19.28 -17.02
CA GLY A 100 15.92 20.28 -17.44
C GLY A 100 14.67 20.38 -16.57
N THR A 101 14.30 19.34 -15.82
CA THR A 101 13.21 19.41 -14.83
C THR A 101 13.83 19.40 -13.43
N GLY A 102 13.74 20.52 -12.70
CA GLY A 102 14.40 20.76 -11.40
C GLY A 102 14.00 19.88 -10.22
N GLY A 103 13.56 18.64 -10.43
CA GLY A 103 13.37 17.63 -9.39
C GLY A 103 14.64 16.81 -9.18
N ALA A 104 15.68 17.43 -8.62
CA ALA A 104 16.90 16.74 -8.19
C ALA A 104 16.66 15.98 -6.86
N GLY A 105 15.85 14.93 -6.89
CA GLY A 105 15.58 14.08 -5.72
C GLY A 105 15.92 12.63 -6.00
N ASP A 106 16.82 12.06 -5.21
CA ASP A 106 17.16 10.63 -5.17
C ASP A 106 16.03 9.79 -4.50
N GLY A 107 14.79 9.91 -4.97
CA GLY A 107 13.68 9.13 -4.43
C GLY A 107 12.29 9.46 -4.96
N ALA A 108 11.30 8.72 -4.47
CA ALA A 108 9.90 8.86 -4.85
C ALA A 108 8.97 8.73 -3.62
N VAL A 109 7.83 9.42 -3.66
CA VAL A 109 6.80 9.37 -2.61
C VAL A 109 5.52 8.78 -3.21
N LEU A 110 4.99 7.74 -2.57
CA LEU A 110 3.67 7.18 -2.88
C LEU A 110 2.65 7.69 -1.87
N ILE A 111 1.55 8.24 -2.38
CA ILE A 111 0.35 8.52 -1.58
C ILE A 111 -0.65 7.40 -1.88
N ALA A 112 -0.97 6.60 -0.87
CA ALA A 112 -1.87 5.45 -1.00
C ALA A 112 -2.70 5.25 0.28
N GLY A 113 -3.74 4.41 0.20
CA GLY A 113 -4.53 4.04 1.37
C GLY A 113 -3.71 3.27 2.41
N THR A 114 -4.12 3.37 3.68
CA THR A 114 -3.39 2.82 4.84
C THR A 114 -2.96 1.36 4.67
N GLY A 115 -3.83 0.51 4.12
CA GLY A 115 -3.51 -0.90 3.87
C GLY A 115 -2.33 -1.12 2.91
N HIS A 116 -2.19 -0.27 1.88
CA HIS A 116 -1.11 -0.33 0.90
C HIS A 116 0.22 0.21 1.46
N ALA A 117 0.16 1.10 2.45
CA ALA A 117 1.35 1.65 3.09
C ALA A 117 1.97 0.71 4.14
N ARG A 118 1.30 -0.38 4.55
CA ARG A 118 1.80 -1.25 5.63
C ARG A 118 3.12 -1.94 5.26
N SER A 119 4.07 -1.95 6.19
CA SER A 119 5.40 -2.53 5.99
C SER A 119 5.44 -4.06 6.00
N ASP A 120 4.42 -4.70 6.56
CA ASP A 120 4.32 -6.16 6.73
C ASP A 120 3.79 -6.88 5.48
N ARG A 121 2.98 -6.21 4.65
CA ARG A 121 2.36 -6.82 3.46
C ARG A 121 2.07 -5.90 2.27
N GLY A 122 2.11 -4.59 2.47
CA GLY A 122 1.80 -3.60 1.43
C GLY A 122 3.00 -3.30 0.52
N VAL A 123 3.01 -2.11 -0.07
CA VAL A 123 4.06 -1.64 -0.99
C VAL A 123 5.47 -1.74 -0.39
N PRO A 124 5.75 -1.35 0.88
CA PRO A 124 7.09 -1.49 1.42
C PRO A 124 7.57 -2.95 1.51
N TRP A 125 6.67 -3.91 1.74
CA TRP A 125 7.02 -5.33 1.70
C TRP A 125 7.48 -5.75 0.30
N VAL A 126 6.73 -5.33 -0.73
CA VAL A 126 7.10 -5.59 -2.14
C VAL A 126 8.42 -4.91 -2.50
N LEU A 127 8.63 -3.65 -2.10
CA LEU A 127 9.89 -2.94 -2.33
C LEU A 127 11.09 -3.66 -1.71
N ARG A 128 10.95 -4.22 -0.50
CA ARG A 128 12.01 -5.00 0.16
C ARG A 128 12.33 -6.29 -0.58
N LEU A 129 11.34 -6.91 -1.25
CA LEU A 129 11.59 -8.05 -2.14
C LEU A 129 12.28 -7.63 -3.44
N MET A 130 11.91 -6.48 -4.02
CA MET A 130 12.44 -5.99 -5.28
C MET A 130 13.84 -5.37 -5.15
N ARG A 131 14.10 -4.66 -4.06
CA ARG A 131 15.31 -3.87 -3.78
C ARG A 131 15.68 -3.96 -2.28
N PRO A 132 16.23 -5.09 -1.81
CA PRO A 132 16.49 -5.32 -0.38
C PRO A 132 17.41 -4.30 0.30
N ALA A 133 18.26 -3.62 -0.48
CA ALA A 133 19.20 -2.61 0.02
C ALA A 133 18.67 -1.17 -0.07
N ALA A 134 17.51 -0.94 -0.70
CA ALA A 134 16.96 0.40 -0.84
C ALA A 134 16.37 0.89 0.50
N PRO A 135 16.66 2.13 0.93
CA PRO A 135 15.99 2.70 2.07
C PRO A 135 14.51 2.92 1.75
N VAL A 136 13.63 2.38 2.59
CA VAL A 136 12.17 2.53 2.48
C VAL A 136 11.65 2.96 3.85
N ALA A 137 10.84 4.02 3.86
CA ALA A 137 10.13 4.47 5.05
C ALA A 137 8.63 4.52 4.76
N SER A 138 7.83 4.06 5.72
CA SER A 138 6.38 4.14 5.66
C SER A 138 5.81 5.01 6.77
N VAL A 139 4.82 5.84 6.41
CA VAL A 139 4.13 6.76 7.33
C VAL A 139 2.66 6.40 7.38
N GLY A 140 2.18 5.99 8.55
CA GLY A 140 0.76 5.75 8.82
C GLY A 140 0.08 7.02 9.29
N MET A 141 -0.94 7.49 8.57
CA MET A 141 -1.77 8.62 8.99
C MET A 141 -2.99 8.11 9.74
N LEU A 142 -3.11 8.44 11.02
CA LEU A 142 -4.16 7.93 11.93
C LEU A 142 -4.90 9.09 12.61
N GLU A 143 -6.18 8.89 12.89
CA GLU A 143 -6.94 9.80 13.73
C GLU A 143 -6.77 9.44 15.21
N THR A 144 -6.68 10.45 16.07
CA THR A 144 -6.61 10.22 17.52
C THR A 144 -7.96 9.74 18.06
N ALA A 145 -7.97 8.68 18.88
CA ALA A 145 -9.13 8.23 19.64
C ALA A 145 -8.94 8.49 21.14
N ALA A 146 -10.00 8.94 21.83
CA ALA A 146 -9.91 9.32 23.25
C ALA A 146 -9.41 8.20 24.17
N ALA A 147 -9.70 6.94 23.83
CA ALA A 147 -9.27 5.77 24.60
C ALA A 147 -7.82 5.31 24.30
N LEU A 148 -7.17 5.85 23.25
CA LEU A 148 -5.85 5.42 22.79
C LEU A 148 -4.84 6.56 22.97
N THR A 149 -3.97 6.42 23.97
CA THR A 149 -3.10 7.53 24.45
C THR A 149 -1.64 7.37 24.06
N ARG A 150 -1.24 6.19 23.56
CA ARG A 150 0.11 5.89 23.10
C ARG A 150 0.09 5.33 21.68
N PRO A 151 1.12 5.57 20.85
CA PRO A 151 1.25 4.96 19.53
C PRO A 151 1.03 3.43 19.51
N ALA A 152 1.55 2.72 20.51
CA ALA A 152 1.43 1.28 20.64
C ALA A 152 -0.03 0.80 20.82
N ASP A 153 -0.91 1.65 21.33
CA ASP A 153 -2.33 1.32 21.55
C ASP A 153 -3.07 1.14 20.21
N TYR A 154 -2.55 1.71 19.11
CA TYR A 154 -3.13 1.60 17.76
C TYR A 154 -2.75 0.31 17.02
N ALA A 155 -1.78 -0.47 17.52
CA ALA A 155 -1.29 -1.67 16.85
C ALA A 155 -2.37 -2.76 16.69
N ALA A 156 -3.31 -2.84 17.64
CA ALA A 156 -4.38 -3.82 17.63
C ALA A 156 -5.28 -3.69 16.39
N ALA A 157 -5.51 -2.46 15.90
CA ALA A 157 -6.30 -2.19 14.71
C ALA A 157 -5.68 -2.80 13.43
N PHE A 158 -4.38 -3.11 13.47
CA PHE A 158 -3.64 -3.70 12.36
C PHE A 158 -3.41 -5.20 12.52
N GLY A 159 -3.91 -5.83 13.60
CA GLY A 159 -3.67 -7.24 13.87
C GLY A 159 -2.19 -7.58 14.11
N ALA A 160 -1.38 -6.59 14.53
CA ALA A 160 0.05 -6.76 14.72
C ALA A 160 0.36 -7.41 16.08
N PRO A 161 1.17 -8.48 16.13
CA PRO A 161 1.34 -9.33 17.32
C PRO A 161 2.18 -8.72 18.47
N GLU A 162 2.78 -7.54 18.31
CA GLU A 162 3.80 -7.03 19.25
C GLU A 162 3.60 -5.57 19.69
N ALA A 163 2.37 -5.06 19.68
CA ALA A 163 2.09 -3.64 20.00
C ALA A 163 2.88 -2.64 19.12
N ARG A 164 3.39 -3.10 17.96
CA ARG A 164 4.08 -2.30 16.95
C ARG A 164 3.16 -2.12 15.76
N THR A 165 2.97 -0.89 15.33
CA THR A 165 2.25 -0.60 14.10
C THR A 165 3.09 -0.98 12.88
N PRO A 166 2.48 -1.35 11.74
CA PRO A 166 3.21 -1.73 10.52
C PRO A 166 3.66 -0.49 9.72
N PHE A 167 4.20 0.50 10.42
CA PHE A 167 4.68 1.78 9.89
C PHE A 167 5.92 2.21 10.65
N ASP A 168 6.86 2.88 9.97
CA ASP A 168 8.07 3.43 10.62
C ASP A 168 7.75 4.71 11.39
N TYR A 169 6.79 5.49 10.88
CA TYR A 169 6.30 6.72 11.50
C TYR A 169 4.78 6.74 11.56
N LEU A 170 4.24 7.42 12.57
CA LEU A 170 2.82 7.71 12.68
C LEU A 170 2.60 9.21 12.68
N TRP A 171 1.66 9.66 11.86
CA TRP A 171 1.14 11.02 11.87
C TRP A 171 -0.27 11.00 12.42
N PHE A 172 -0.47 11.62 13.58
CA PHE A 172 -1.79 11.77 14.18
C PHE A 172 -2.48 13.07 13.76
N THR A 173 -3.73 12.95 13.30
CA THR A 173 -4.64 14.09 13.11
C THR A 173 -5.72 14.06 14.17
N SER A 174 -6.23 15.23 14.57
CA SER A 174 -7.37 15.27 15.50
C SER A 174 -8.53 14.49 14.91
N GLY A 175 -9.04 13.50 15.66
CA GLY A 175 -10.26 12.81 15.29
C GLY A 175 -11.38 13.84 15.18
N GLY A 176 -11.88 14.05 13.96
CA GLY A 176 -13.05 14.89 13.78
C GLY A 176 -14.21 14.18 14.49
N GLY A 177 -14.93 14.86 15.37
CA GLY A 177 -16.19 14.37 15.96
C GLY A 177 -17.31 14.13 14.94
N SER A 178 -16.99 13.85 13.68
CA SER A 178 -17.92 13.40 12.67
C SER A 178 -18.30 11.97 13.00
N GLY A 179 -19.57 11.74 13.33
CA GLY A 179 -20.20 10.42 13.42
C GLY A 179 -20.14 9.64 12.09
N ARG A 180 -18.93 9.31 11.66
CA ARG A 180 -18.59 8.36 10.59
C ARG A 180 -18.30 6.96 11.16
N ASP A 181 -18.49 6.78 12.46
CA ASP A 181 -18.67 5.47 13.12
C ASP A 181 -20.07 4.87 12.85
N VAL A 182 -20.69 5.21 11.71
CA VAL A 182 -21.81 4.42 11.23
C VAL A 182 -21.19 3.24 10.52
N ASP A 183 -21.33 2.07 11.13
CA ASP A 183 -21.01 0.80 10.50
C ASP A 183 -21.68 0.76 9.12
N PRO A 184 -20.93 0.81 8.01
CA PRO A 184 -21.51 0.85 6.66
C PRO A 184 -22.25 -0.45 6.32
N CYS A 185 -22.15 -1.46 7.19
CA CYS A 185 -22.85 -2.72 7.10
C CYS A 185 -24.18 -2.76 7.88
N ARG A 186 -24.58 -1.64 8.51
CA ARG A 186 -25.83 -1.50 9.27
C ARG A 186 -26.77 -0.48 8.65
#